data_AF-G9YTI1-F1
#
_entry.id   AF-G9YTI1-F1
#
_cell.length_a   1.000
_cell.length_b   1.000
_cell.length_c   1.000
_cell.angle_alpha   90.00
_cell.angle_beta   90.00
_cell.angle_gamma   90.00
#
_symmetry.space_group_name_H-M   'P 1'
#
loop_
_entity.id
_entity.type
_entity.pdbx_description
1 polymer ?
#
loop_
_entity_poly.entity_id
_entity_poly.type
_entity_poly.pdbx_seq_one_letter_code
_entity_poly.pdbx_strand_id
1 'polypeptide(L)'
;MDYMQDSLKKQPLTVQDFIAAHPGEAFHLMTPGGYVDLTVAQAAELLTGQSMSGHPGCPGYDREMPAEELLPQVIANCNYHEGAWYIISDHSELEQSNVGMEVTMC
;
A
#
# COMPACT_ATOMS: atom_id res chain seq x y z
N MET A 1 26.35 30.53 -1.16
CA MET A 1 24.89 30.65 -1.38
C MET A 1 24.36 29.23 -1.37
N ASP A 2 24.05 28.78 -0.17
CA ASP A 2 23.41 27.52 0.12
C ASP A 2 22.04 27.55 -0.54
N TYR A 3 21.98 26.98 -1.74
CA TYR A 3 20.69 26.63 -2.33
C TYR A 3 20.05 25.71 -1.31
N MET A 4 19.07 26.25 -0.60
CA MET A 4 18.04 25.51 0.10
C MET A 4 17.47 24.55 -0.94
N GLN A 5 18.12 23.40 -1.07
CA GLN A 5 17.51 22.20 -1.58
C GLN A 5 16.47 21.91 -0.52
N ASP A 6 15.32 22.55 -0.71
CA ASP A 6 14.07 22.34 -0.04
C ASP A 6 13.79 20.85 -0.26
N SER A 7 14.44 20.09 0.60
CA SER A 7 14.29 18.68 0.78
C SER A 7 12.96 18.62 1.49
N LEU A 8 11.89 18.91 0.74
CA LEU A 8 10.66 18.17 0.86
C LEU A 8 11.09 16.71 0.66
N LYS A 9 11.65 16.12 1.71
CA LYS A 9 11.49 14.71 2.01
C LYS A 9 9.97 14.58 2.01
N LYS A 10 9.40 14.33 0.83
CA LYS A 10 8.03 13.88 0.68
C LYS A 10 7.98 12.70 1.61
N GLN A 11 7.38 12.90 2.77
CA GLN A 11 7.23 11.80 3.70
C GLN A 11 6.47 10.73 2.91
N PRO A 12 6.98 9.50 2.89
CA PRO A 12 6.31 8.43 2.16
C PRO A 12 4.88 8.34 2.69
N LEU A 13 3.91 8.60 1.83
CA LEU A 13 2.50 8.57 2.19
C LEU A 13 2.08 7.11 2.23
N THR A 14 1.63 6.63 3.38
CA THR A 14 1.24 5.23 3.52
C THR A 14 -0.18 5.00 3.02
N VAL A 15 -0.52 3.74 2.75
CA VAL A 15 -1.90 3.33 2.45
C VAL A 15 -2.83 3.74 3.61
N GLN A 16 -2.38 3.57 4.86
CA GLN A 16 -3.12 4.01 6.04
C GLN A 16 -3.46 5.50 6.00
N ASP A 17 -2.45 6.35 5.79
CA ASP A 17 -2.62 7.80 5.78
C ASP A 17 -3.57 8.23 4.66
N PHE A 18 -3.47 7.58 3.49
CA PHE A 18 -4.28 7.93 2.33
C PHE A 18 -5.75 7.55 2.50
N ILE A 19 -6.04 6.36 3.03
CA ILE A 19 -7.41 5.94 3.30
C ILE A 19 -8.03 6.84 4.38
N ALA A 20 -7.26 7.16 5.44
CA ALA A 20 -7.72 8.06 6.49
C ALA A 20 -8.00 9.49 5.98
N ALA A 21 -7.27 9.94 4.96
CA ALA A 21 -7.48 11.24 4.33
C ALA A 21 -8.69 11.29 3.37
N HIS A 22 -9.19 10.14 2.90
CA HIS A 22 -10.29 10.04 1.93
C HIS A 22 -11.42 9.13 2.46
N PRO A 23 -12.06 9.49 3.59
CA PRO A 23 -13.17 8.70 4.12
C PRO A 23 -14.36 8.74 3.17
N GLY A 24 -15.02 7.60 2.96
CA GLY A 24 -16.20 7.52 2.11
C GLY A 24 -15.93 7.17 0.64
N GLU A 25 -14.67 7.03 0.24
CA GLU A 25 -14.28 6.64 -1.12
C GLU A 25 -14.02 5.13 -1.23
N ALA A 26 -14.09 4.61 -2.46
CA ALA A 26 -13.64 3.25 -2.79
C ALA A 26 -12.18 3.27 -3.27
N PHE A 27 -11.47 2.16 -3.08
CA PHE A 27 -10.06 2.05 -3.43
C PHE A 27 -9.78 0.75 -4.19
N HIS A 28 -8.92 0.83 -5.19
CA HIS A 28 -8.38 -0.29 -5.96
C HIS A 28 -6.86 -0.25 -5.80
N LEU A 29 -6.30 -1.17 -5.03
CA LEU A 29 -4.88 -1.21 -4.74
C LEU A 29 -4.19 -2.27 -5.59
N MET A 30 -3.13 -1.88 -6.28
CA MET A 30 -2.12 -2.77 -6.83
C MET A 30 -0.96 -2.85 -5.83
N THR A 31 -0.92 -3.93 -5.07
CA THR A 31 0.10 -4.19 -4.07
C THR A 31 1.11 -5.20 -4.61
N PRO A 32 2.32 -5.32 -4.03
CA PRO A 32 3.24 -6.40 -4.37
C PRO A 32 2.66 -7.80 -4.12
N GLY A 33 1.72 -7.92 -3.18
CA GLY A 33 1.01 -9.16 -2.84
C GLY A 33 -0.19 -9.48 -3.74
N GLY A 34 -0.57 -8.59 -4.64
CA GLY A 34 -1.73 -8.74 -5.53
C GLY A 34 -2.66 -7.52 -5.51
N TYR A 35 -3.82 -7.68 -6.12
CA TYR A 35 -4.84 -6.63 -6.18
C TYR A 35 -5.77 -6.70 -4.97
N VAL A 36 -6.12 -5.54 -4.41
CA VAL A 36 -7.06 -5.45 -3.30
C VAL A 36 -8.11 -4.39 -3.63
N ASP A 37 -9.36 -4.82 -3.73
CA ASP A 37 -10.50 -3.93 -3.90
C ASP A 37 -11.14 -3.64 -2.54
N LEU A 38 -11.23 -2.37 -2.19
CA LEU A 38 -11.83 -1.89 -0.96
C LEU A 38 -13.10 -1.11 -1.27
N THR A 39 -14.24 -1.63 -0.81
CA THR A 39 -15.42 -0.81 -0.62
C THR A 39 -15.21 0.20 0.52
N VAL A 40 -16.09 1.19 0.60
CA VAL A 40 -16.08 2.20 1.69
C VAL A 40 -16.07 1.55 3.08
N ALA A 41 -16.87 0.51 3.29
CA ALA A 41 -16.95 -0.19 4.57
C ALA A 41 -15.65 -0.94 4.86
N GLN A 42 -15.11 -1.64 3.87
CA GLN A 42 -13.86 -2.39 4.00
C GLN A 42 -12.65 -1.48 4.24
N ALA A 43 -12.61 -0.30 3.64
CA ALA A 43 -11.58 0.69 3.90
C ALA A 43 -11.58 1.13 5.38
N ALA A 44 -12.76 1.31 5.98
CA ALA A 44 -12.89 1.60 7.41
C ALA A 44 -12.50 0.40 8.28
N GLU A 45 -12.91 -0.82 7.92
CA GLU A 45 -12.55 -2.05 8.63
C GLU A 45 -11.04 -2.30 8.61
N LEU A 46 -10.38 -2.09 7.46
CA LEU A 46 -8.94 -2.19 7.30
C LEU A 46 -8.20 -1.26 8.25
N LEU A 47 -8.66 0.00 8.39
CA LEU A 47 -8.09 0.96 9.36
C LEU A 47 -8.26 0.52 10.83
N THR A 48 -9.22 -0.36 11.14
CA THR A 48 -9.38 -0.97 12.47
C THR A 48 -8.56 -2.24 12.67
N GLY A 49 -7.77 -2.65 11.67
CA GLY A 49 -6.89 -3.81 11.73
C GLY A 49 -7.48 -5.09 11.14
N GLN A 50 -8.60 -5.02 10.41
CA GLN A 50 -9.16 -6.20 9.74
C GLN A 50 -8.37 -6.56 8.48
N SER A 51 -8.24 -7.88 8.24
CA SER A 51 -7.62 -8.40 7.03
C SER A 51 -8.52 -8.22 5.81
N MET A 52 -7.91 -8.01 4.65
CA MET A 52 -8.58 -7.87 3.37
C MET A 52 -8.29 -9.05 2.45
N SER A 53 -9.19 -9.34 1.52
CA SER A 53 -8.94 -10.36 0.51
C SER A 53 -8.17 -9.74 -0.65
N GLY A 54 -6.96 -10.23 -0.90
CA GLY A 54 -6.16 -9.90 -2.07
C GLY A 54 -6.31 -10.96 -3.15
N HIS A 55 -6.55 -10.54 -4.39
CA HIS A 55 -6.69 -11.44 -5.53
C HIS A 55 -5.48 -11.33 -6.47
N PRO A 56 -4.88 -12.46 -6.90
CA PRO A 56 -3.82 -12.46 -7.90
C PRO A 56 -4.32 -12.29 -9.34
N GLY A 57 -5.65 -12.14 -9.53
CA GLY A 57 -6.29 -12.09 -10.86
C GLY A 57 -6.68 -13.46 -11.42
N CYS A 58 -6.52 -14.53 -10.63
CA CYS A 58 -7.01 -15.88 -10.93
C CYS A 58 -8.09 -16.27 -9.91
N PRO A 59 -9.34 -16.56 -10.34
CA PRO A 59 -10.42 -16.91 -9.42
C PRO A 59 -10.07 -18.11 -8.53
N GLY A 60 -10.36 -18.01 -7.22
CA GLY A 60 -10.15 -19.11 -6.26
C GLY A 60 -8.73 -19.20 -5.69
N TYR A 61 -7.85 -18.25 -6.03
CA TYR A 61 -6.51 -18.11 -5.45
C TYR A 61 -6.40 -16.85 -4.58
N ASP A 62 -7.54 -16.34 -4.11
CA ASP A 62 -7.61 -15.21 -3.21
C ASP A 62 -6.86 -15.54 -1.90
N ARG A 63 -6.09 -14.57 -1.43
CA ARG A 63 -5.29 -14.67 -0.21
C ARG A 63 -5.78 -13.65 0.80
N GLU A 64 -5.77 -14.04 2.07
CA GLU A 64 -5.96 -13.10 3.17
C GLU A 64 -4.71 -12.23 3.34
N MET A 65 -4.90 -10.91 3.30
CA MET A 65 -3.87 -9.90 3.42
C MET A 65 -4.14 -9.09 4.70
N PRO A 66 -3.32 -9.27 5.74
CA PRO A 66 -3.59 -8.65 7.02
C PRO A 66 -3.35 -7.13 6.97
N ALA A 67 -4.07 -6.38 7.81
CA ALA A 67 -3.95 -4.93 7.86
C ALA A 67 -2.52 -4.45 8.14
N GLU A 68 -1.80 -5.16 9.00
CA GLU A 68 -0.40 -4.90 9.33
C GLU A 68 0.57 -5.05 8.15
N GLU A 69 0.20 -5.80 7.11
CA GLU A 69 0.98 -5.92 5.87
C GLU A 69 0.59 -4.83 4.85
N LEU A 70 -0.69 -4.45 4.81
CA LEU A 70 -1.22 -3.55 3.78
C LEU A 70 -1.11 -2.06 4.16
N LEU A 71 -1.48 -1.70 5.39
CA LEU A 71 -1.48 -0.33 5.90
C LEU A 71 -0.11 0.39 5.83
N PRO A 72 1.03 -0.24 6.17
CA PRO A 72 2.34 0.43 6.15
C PRO A 72 2.95 0.55 4.75
N GLN A 73 2.32 -0.02 3.72
CA GLN A 73 2.81 0.13 2.35
C GLN A 73 2.80 1.59 1.93
N VAL A 74 3.78 1.95 1.11
CA VAL A 74 3.96 3.33 0.64
C VAL A 74 3.31 3.48 -0.73
N ILE A 75 2.60 4.58 -0.93
CA ILE A 75 1.98 4.90 -2.21
C ILE A 75 3.05 5.34 -3.19
N ALA A 76 3.23 4.55 -4.24
CA ALA A 76 4.07 4.88 -5.40
C ALA A 76 3.32 5.77 -6.39
N ASN A 77 2.02 5.51 -6.61
CA ASN A 77 1.18 6.30 -7.50
C ASN A 77 -0.30 6.23 -7.06
N CYS A 78 -1.07 7.28 -7.33
CA CYS A 78 -2.50 7.32 -7.09
C CYS A 78 -3.21 8.12 -8.18
N ASN A 79 -4.36 7.62 -8.65
CA ASN A 79 -5.20 8.30 -9.64
C ASN A 79 -6.68 8.15 -9.27
N TYR A 80 -7.43 9.26 -9.31
CA TYR A 80 -8.88 9.22 -9.10
C TYR A 80 -9.60 9.04 -10.44
N HIS A 81 -10.45 8.02 -10.53
CA HIS A 81 -11.22 7.75 -11.74
C HIS A 81 -12.54 7.06 -11.41
N GLU A 82 -13.63 7.47 -12.07
CA GLU A 82 -14.96 6.84 -11.96
C GLU A 82 -15.49 6.60 -10.54
N GLY A 83 -15.13 7.48 -9.58
CA GLY A 83 -15.61 7.38 -8.19
C GLY A 83 -14.76 6.49 -7.28
N ALA A 84 -13.55 6.10 -7.72
CA ALA A 84 -12.62 5.33 -6.93
C ALA A 84 -11.17 5.81 -7.09
N TRP A 85 -10.36 5.56 -6.07
CA TRP A 85 -8.91 5.76 -6.10
C TRP A 85 -8.20 4.50 -6.56
N TYR A 86 -7.44 4.60 -7.65
CA TYR A 86 -6.54 3.56 -8.13
C TYR A 86 -5.15 3.85 -7.58
N ILE A 87 -4.66 2.98 -6.72
CA ILE A 87 -3.42 3.16 -5.97
C ILE A 87 -2.45 2.06 -6.38
N ILE A 88 -1.20 2.43 -6.63
CA ILE A 88 -0.08 1.50 -6.71
C ILE A 88 0.74 1.71 -5.45
N SER A 89 0.92 0.65 -4.67
CA SER A 89 1.71 0.67 -3.44
C SER A 89 2.90 -0.28 -3.53
N ASP A 90 3.90 -0.03 -2.71
CA ASP A 90 5.09 -0.88 -2.59
C ASP A 90 5.43 -1.08 -1.09
N HIS A 91 6.29 -2.05 -0.81
CA HIS A 91 6.82 -2.25 0.53
C HIS A 91 7.59 -1.02 0.99
N SER A 92 7.50 -0.70 2.30
CA SER A 92 8.34 0.35 2.85
C SER A 92 9.83 -0.04 2.72
N GLU A 93 10.69 0.93 2.38
CA GLU A 93 12.14 0.69 2.25
C GLU A 93 12.79 0.18 3.55
N LEU A 94 12.13 0.40 4.70
CA LEU A 94 12.55 -0.15 6.00
C LEU A 94 12.57 -1.68 6.03
N GLU A 95 11.69 -2.35 5.27
CA GLU A 95 11.68 -3.82 5.18
C GLU A 95 12.63 -4.38 4.09
N GLN A 96 12.96 -3.58 3.07
CA GLN A 96 13.87 -4.01 2.00
C GLN A 96 15.33 -4.12 2.46
N SER A 97 15.70 -3.45 3.55
CA SER A 97 17.06 -3.53 4.13
C SER A 97 17.42 -4.88 4.78
N ASN A 98 16.46 -5.80 4.96
CA ASN A 98 16.69 -7.08 5.63
C ASN A 98 16.85 -8.30 4.70
N VAL A 99 16.88 -8.09 3.38
CA VAL A 99 17.14 -9.16 2.38
C VAL A 99 18.41 -8.85 1.59
N GLY A 100 19.52 -8.67 2.32
CA GLY A 100 20.87 -8.67 1.76
C GLY A 100 21.53 -10.03 2.01
N MET A 101 21.28 -10.97 1.11
CA MET A 101 21.73 -12.36 1.15
C MET A 101 23.27 -12.48 1.32
N GLU A 102 23.73 -13.05 2.44
CA GLU A 102 25.07 -13.63 2.55
C GLU A 102 25.11 -14.92 1.73
N VAL A 103 25.59 -14.84 0.48
CA VAL A 103 25.98 -16.03 -0.29
C VAL A 103 27.47 -16.27 -0.08
N THR A 104 27.81 -17.05 0.94
CA THR A 104 29.16 -17.62 1.07
C THR A 104 29.33 -18.68 -0.02
N MET A 105 30.12 -18.38 -1.05
CA MET A 105 30.57 -19.36 -2.05
C MET A 105 31.63 -20.25 -1.40
N CYS A 106 31.34 -21.55 -1.28
CA CYS A 106 32.28 -22.58 -0.84
C CYS A 106 33.39 -22.85 -1.87
#